data_AF-A0A521ISH5-F1
#
_entry.id   AF-A0A521ISH5-F1
#
_cell.length_a   1.000
_cell.length_b   1.000
_cell.length_c   1.000
_cell.angle_alpha   90.00
_cell.angle_beta   90.00
_cell.angle_gamma   90.00
#
_symmetry.space_group_name_H-M   'P 1'
#
loop_
_entity.id
_entity.type
_entity.pdbx_description
1 polymer ?
#
loop_
_entity_poly.entity_id
_entity_poly.type
_entity_poly.pdbx_seq_one_letter_code
_entity_poly.pdbx_strand_id
1 'polypeptide(L)'
;METKNINTKQLSIIVRIGIIFLFIIGLIMVIVWYPFTISLTIIGPVDVEPTQLQKIQVYAQSAFYYLTSVPCFIILIFLWIIAGRLKKNGRFIAKDVRLLNAANIMLLIDLAIFLVGNIIIVFLEINFFVLAHFFIAVIGLVVLIFMWTTTLLIRRNVELQALIETDS
;
A
#
# COMPACT_ATOMS: atom_id res chain seq x y z
N MET A 1 -12.29 -26.44 11.95
CA MET A 1 -11.46 -25.78 10.92
C MET A 1 -10.02 -25.95 11.35
N GLU A 2 -9.37 -26.98 10.82
CA GLU A 2 -8.01 -27.39 11.18
C GLU A 2 -7.04 -26.25 10.87
N THR A 3 -6.55 -25.55 11.90
CA THR A 3 -5.48 -24.57 11.75
C THR A 3 -4.20 -25.33 11.47
N LYS A 4 -3.97 -25.63 10.19
CA LYS A 4 -2.69 -26.10 9.65
C LYS A 4 -1.58 -25.27 10.28
N ASN A 5 -0.72 -25.92 11.06
CA ASN A 5 0.35 -25.28 11.81
C ASN A 5 1.34 -24.66 10.80
N ILE A 6 1.14 -23.39 10.45
CA ILE A 6 1.97 -22.69 9.47
C ILE A 6 3.36 -22.55 10.09
N ASN A 7 4.32 -23.28 9.56
CA ASN A 7 5.70 -23.22 10.00
C ASN A 7 6.25 -21.79 9.83
N THR A 8 7.04 -21.29 10.78
CA THR A 8 7.66 -19.95 10.75
C THR A 8 8.39 -19.65 9.43
N LYS A 9 8.94 -20.67 8.77
CA LYS A 9 9.51 -20.55 7.41
C LYS A 9 8.47 -20.15 6.36
N GLN A 10 7.29 -20.76 6.36
CA GLN A 10 6.21 -20.42 5.43
C GLN A 10 5.70 -19.00 5.67
N LEU A 11 5.56 -18.61 6.93
CA LEU A 11 5.13 -17.26 7.30
C LEU A 11 6.14 -16.20 6.84
N SER A 12 7.44 -16.46 7.00
CA SER A 12 8.52 -15.61 6.49
C SER A 12 8.45 -15.42 4.97
N ILE A 13 8.17 -16.49 4.23
CA ILE A 13 8.01 -16.44 2.77
C ILE A 13 6.79 -15.61 2.38
N ILE A 14 5.64 -15.81 3.03
CA ILE A 14 4.42 -15.03 2.76
C ILE A 14 4.66 -13.53 2.96
N VAL A 15 5.33 -13.14 4.06
CA VAL A 15 5.67 -11.74 4.32
C VAL A 15 6.56 -11.19 3.22
N ARG A 16 7.62 -11.91 2.83
CA ARG A 16 8.53 -11.46 1.76
C ARG A 16 7.83 -11.31 0.41
N ILE A 17 6.97 -12.26 0.05
CA ILE A 17 6.15 -12.19 -1.16
C ILE A 17 5.24 -10.96 -1.10
N GLY A 18 4.59 -10.72 0.05
CA GLY A 18 3.77 -9.53 0.28
C GLY A 18 4.53 -8.22 0.08
N ILE A 19 5.77 -8.14 0.58
CA ILE A 19 6.64 -6.97 0.42
C ILE A 19 6.99 -6.75 -1.05
N ILE A 20 7.40 -7.82 -1.76
CA ILE A 20 7.75 -7.74 -3.17
C ILE A 20 6.53 -7.33 -4.01
N PHE A 21 5.37 -7.91 -3.72
CA PHE A 21 4.11 -7.57 -4.39
C PHE A 21 3.73 -6.10 -4.20
N LEU A 22 3.79 -5.60 -2.95
CA LEU A 22 3.58 -4.19 -2.63
C LEU A 22 4.55 -3.26 -3.36
N PHE A 23 5.83 -3.64 -3.39
CA PHE A 23 6.86 -2.87 -4.08
C PHE A 23 6.60 -2.80 -5.59
N ILE A 24 6.24 -3.92 -6.22
CA ILE A 24 5.92 -3.98 -7.65
C ILE A 24 4.70 -3.13 -7.96
N ILE A 25 3.62 -3.22 -7.16
CA ILE A 25 2.42 -2.38 -7.35
C ILE A 25 2.79 -0.90 -7.23
N GLY A 26 3.52 -0.51 -6.19
CA GLY A 26 3.96 0.88 -6.01
C GLY A 26 4.80 1.39 -7.19
N LEU A 27 5.69 0.55 -7.71
CA LEU A 27 6.54 0.88 -8.85
C LEU A 27 5.72 1.03 -10.15
N ILE A 28 4.74 0.16 -10.40
CA ILE A 28 3.81 0.28 -11.52
C ILE A 28 3.00 1.59 -11.41
N MET A 29 2.55 1.94 -10.21
CA MET A 29 1.79 3.18 -9.99
C MET A 29 2.62 4.42 -10.34
N VAL A 30 3.89 4.47 -9.89
CA VAL A 30 4.76 5.62 -10.12
C VAL A 30 5.25 5.72 -11.57
N ILE A 31 5.63 4.59 -12.19
CA ILE A 31 6.26 4.60 -13.53
C ILE A 31 5.23 4.59 -14.66
N VAL A 32 4.08 3.93 -14.46
CA VAL A 32 3.09 3.73 -15.52
C VAL A 32 1.86 4.58 -15.24
N TRP A 33 1.24 4.43 -14.07
CA TRP A 33 -0.09 5.02 -13.84
C TRP A 33 -0.09 6.54 -13.71
N TYR A 34 0.79 7.11 -12.88
CA TYR A 34 0.90 8.55 -12.70
C TYR A 34 1.25 9.31 -13.99
N PRO A 35 2.28 8.93 -14.76
CA PRO A 35 2.56 9.62 -16.02
C PRO A 35 1.45 9.40 -17.06
N PHE A 36 0.80 8.23 -17.08
CA PHE A 36 -0.33 7.99 -17.99
C PHE A 36 -1.52 8.92 -17.71
N THR A 37 -1.91 9.07 -16.44
CA THR A 37 -3.01 9.95 -16.02
C THR A 37 -2.71 11.43 -16.25
N ILE A 38 -1.48 11.87 -15.96
CA ILE A 38 -1.03 13.24 -16.24
C ILE A 38 -1.00 13.50 -17.75
N SER A 39 -0.46 12.55 -18.53
CA SER A 39 -0.39 12.65 -19.99
C SER A 39 -1.77 12.78 -20.64
N LEU A 40 -2.75 11.98 -20.20
CA LEU A 40 -4.14 12.10 -20.65
C LEU A 40 -4.79 13.45 -20.33
N THR A 41 -4.33 14.14 -19.28
CA THR A 41 -4.83 15.48 -18.92
C THR A 41 -4.24 16.57 -19.82
N ILE A 42 -3.07 16.33 -20.43
CA ILE A 42 -2.33 17.30 -21.25
C ILE A 42 -2.60 17.11 -22.75
N ILE A 43 -2.77 15.87 -23.22
CA ILE A 43 -2.93 15.57 -24.64
C ILE A 43 -4.37 15.85 -25.09
N GLY A 44 -4.60 17.07 -25.58
CA GLY A 44 -5.68 17.34 -26.53
C GLY A 44 -5.32 16.81 -27.93
N PRO A 45 -6.28 16.65 -28.85
CA PRO A 45 -6.05 16.09 -30.19
C PRO A 45 -5.15 16.94 -31.12
N VAL A 46 -4.62 18.08 -30.66
CA VAL A 46 -3.84 19.04 -31.45
C VAL A 46 -2.77 19.67 -30.54
N ASP A 47 -1.58 19.98 -31.10
CA ASP A 47 -0.51 20.74 -30.43
C ASP A 47 -0.95 22.19 -30.15
N VAL A 48 -1.78 22.37 -29.13
CA VAL A 48 -2.22 23.66 -28.63
C VAL A 48 -1.53 23.90 -27.29
N GLU A 49 -1.04 25.12 -27.05
CA GLU A 49 -0.51 25.46 -25.72
C GLU A 49 -1.54 25.10 -24.64
N PRO A 50 -1.15 24.36 -23.59
CA PRO A 50 -2.09 23.92 -22.57
C PRO A 50 -2.74 25.13 -21.88
N THR A 51 -4.06 25.10 -21.81
CA THR A 51 -4.86 26.15 -21.16
C THR A 51 -4.48 26.29 -19.69
N GLN A 52 -4.73 27.48 -19.10
CA GLN A 52 -4.46 27.72 -17.67
C GLN A 52 -5.17 26.70 -16.77
N LEU A 53 -6.38 26.26 -17.17
CA LEU A 53 -7.14 25.24 -16.46
C LEU A 53 -6.40 23.89 -16.45
N GLN A 54 -5.90 23.43 -17.60
CA GLN A 54 -5.14 22.17 -17.70
C GLN A 54 -3.84 22.21 -16.89
N LYS A 55 -3.15 23.35 -16.86
CA LYS A 55 -1.95 23.51 -16.01
C LYS A 55 -2.28 23.33 -14.53
N ILE A 56 -3.34 23.98 -14.05
CA ILE A 56 -3.80 23.84 -12.65
C ILE A 56 -4.17 22.39 -12.33
N GLN A 57 -4.86 21.70 -13.26
CA GLN A 57 -5.23 20.30 -13.09
C GLN A 57 -4.01 19.38 -12.97
N VAL A 58 -2.99 19.57 -13.80
CA VAL A 58 -1.73 18.80 -13.75
C VAL A 58 -1.01 19.00 -12.42
N TYR A 59 -0.88 20.25 -11.95
CA TYR A 59 -0.24 20.54 -10.66
C TYR A 59 -1.04 19.96 -9.48
N ALA A 60 -2.36 20.08 -9.50
CA ALA A 60 -3.23 19.52 -8.46
C ALA A 60 -3.14 17.99 -8.40
N GLN A 61 -3.20 17.30 -9.55
CA GLN A 61 -3.05 15.85 -9.64
C GLN A 61 -1.65 15.40 -9.20
N SER A 62 -0.60 16.11 -9.62
CA SER A 62 0.78 15.81 -9.23
C SER A 62 0.96 15.95 -7.71
N ALA A 63 0.48 17.04 -7.12
CA ALA A 63 0.52 17.26 -5.68
C ALA A 63 -0.23 16.17 -4.91
N PHE A 64 -1.40 15.75 -5.41
CA PHE A 64 -2.17 14.65 -4.84
C PHE A 64 -1.39 13.34 -4.86
N TYR A 65 -0.77 12.98 -5.99
CA TYR A 65 0.03 11.75 -6.09
C TYR A 65 1.28 11.77 -5.21
N TYR A 66 1.94 12.91 -5.04
CA TYR A 66 3.03 13.05 -4.09
C TYR A 66 2.55 12.83 -2.65
N LEU A 67 1.39 13.38 -2.29
CA LEU A 67 0.83 13.24 -0.95
C LEU A 67 0.48 11.78 -0.63
N THR A 68 -0.15 11.05 -1.57
CA THR A 68 -0.49 9.63 -1.42
C THR A 68 0.73 8.71 -1.50
N SER A 69 1.85 9.18 -2.05
CA SER A 69 3.09 8.40 -2.08
C SER A 69 3.77 8.33 -0.70
N VAL A 70 3.60 9.35 0.15
CA VAL A 70 4.25 9.44 1.48
C VAL A 70 3.87 8.25 2.39
N PRO A 71 2.59 7.91 2.60
CA PRO A 71 2.19 6.73 3.36
C PRO A 71 2.80 5.43 2.84
N CYS A 72 2.85 5.27 1.51
CA CYS A 72 3.42 4.08 0.86
C CYS A 72 4.90 3.88 1.21
N PHE A 73 5.71 4.94 1.19
CA PHE A 73 7.13 4.86 1.59
C PHE A 73 7.31 4.50 3.06
N ILE A 74 6.47 5.05 3.95
CA ILE A 74 6.51 4.73 5.39
C ILE A 74 6.22 3.24 5.61
N ILE A 75 5.22 2.69 4.92
CA ILE A 75 4.87 1.26 4.99
C ILE A 75 6.05 0.38 4.52
N LEU A 76 6.71 0.74 3.42
CA LEU A 76 7.88 0.03 2.91
C LEU A 76 9.03 0.03 3.92
N ILE A 77 9.26 1.14 4.63
CA ILE A 77 10.28 1.22 5.69
C ILE A 77 9.95 0.26 6.84
N PHE A 78 8.69 0.23 7.29
CA PHE A 78 8.27 -0.69 8.36
C PHE A 78 8.46 -2.15 7.95
N LEU A 79 8.07 -2.49 6.73
CA LEU A 79 8.24 -3.83 6.16
C LEU A 79 9.71 -4.22 6.04
N TRP A 80 10.58 -3.29 5.62
CA TRP A 80 12.02 -3.50 5.56
C TRP A 80 12.64 -3.79 6.93
N ILE A 81 12.24 -3.03 7.96
CA ILE A 81 12.69 -3.23 9.34
C ILE A 81 12.29 -4.64 9.83
N ILE A 82 11.06 -5.07 9.55
CA ILE A 82 10.58 -6.40 9.93
C ILE A 82 11.36 -7.49 9.20
N ALA A 83 11.58 -7.35 7.89
CA ALA A 83 12.37 -8.31 7.12
C ALA A 83 13.82 -8.42 7.62
N GLY A 84 14.45 -7.30 7.96
CA GLY A 84 15.78 -7.25 8.53
C GLY A 84 15.88 -7.93 9.89
N ARG A 85 14.90 -7.71 10.78
CA ARG A 85 14.82 -8.38 12.09
C ARG A 85 14.58 -9.87 11.95
N LEU A 86 13.71 -10.28 11.03
CA LEU A 86 13.44 -11.67 10.75
C LEU A 86 14.69 -12.40 10.25
N LYS A 87 15.50 -11.75 9.40
CA LYS A 87 16.81 -12.28 8.97
C LYS A 87 17.79 -12.45 10.14
N LYS A 88 17.78 -11.53 11.11
CA LYS A 88 18.71 -11.55 12.26
C LYS A 88 18.29 -12.55 13.34
N ASN A 89 17.01 -12.60 13.68
CA ASN A 89 16.53 -13.34 14.84
C ASN A 89 15.91 -14.70 14.49
N GLY A 90 15.64 -14.98 13.21
CA GLY A 90 15.03 -16.22 12.75
C GLY A 90 13.56 -16.43 13.17
N ARG A 91 13.01 -15.55 14.01
CA ARG A 91 11.63 -15.57 14.51
C ARG A 91 11.03 -14.16 14.54
N PHE A 92 9.71 -14.10 14.45
CA PHE A 92 8.95 -12.87 14.66
C PHE A 92 8.84 -12.55 16.15
N ILE A 93 8.84 -11.27 16.50
CA ILE A 93 8.64 -10.81 17.87
C ILE A 93 7.43 -9.90 17.99
N ALA A 94 6.94 -9.67 19.22
CA ALA A 94 5.79 -8.79 19.48
C ALA A 94 5.97 -7.36 18.91
N LYS A 95 7.22 -6.86 18.84
CA LYS A 95 7.53 -5.56 18.22
C LYS A 95 7.22 -5.53 16.72
N ASP A 96 7.35 -6.66 16.02
CA ASP A 96 7.09 -6.72 14.59
C ASP A 96 5.58 -6.68 14.30
N VAL A 97 4.78 -7.31 15.16
CA VAL A 97 3.30 -7.21 15.11
C VAL A 97 2.85 -5.76 15.29
N ARG A 98 3.46 -5.01 16.22
CA ARG A 98 3.16 -3.57 16.40
C ARG A 98 3.49 -2.75 15.16
N LEU A 99 4.62 -3.02 14.52
CA LEU A 99 5.00 -2.35 13.26
C LEU A 99 4.05 -2.71 12.11
N LEU A 100 3.62 -3.97 12.01
CA LEU A 100 2.66 -4.39 10.98
C LEU A 100 1.27 -3.77 11.20
N ASN A 101 0.82 -3.65 12.45
CA ASN A 101 -0.39 -2.91 12.79
C ASN A 101 -0.29 -1.42 12.44
N ALA A 102 0.85 -0.79 12.72
CA ALA A 102 1.09 0.59 12.31
C ALA A 102 1.07 0.75 10.77
N ALA A 103 1.66 -0.20 10.05
CA ALA A 103 1.59 -0.25 8.59
C ALA A 103 0.14 -0.39 8.08
N ASN A 104 -0.69 -1.24 8.70
CA ASN A 104 -2.11 -1.38 8.35
C ASN A 104 -2.88 -0.09 8.56
N ILE A 105 -2.67 0.60 9.68
CA ILE A 105 -3.32 1.89 9.96
C ILE A 105 -2.89 2.92 8.92
N MET A 106 -1.60 2.98 8.58
CA MET A 106 -1.09 3.90 7.58
C MET A 106 -1.68 3.62 6.20
N LEU A 107 -1.82 2.33 5.82
CA LEU A 107 -2.42 1.91 4.56
C LEU A 107 -3.93 2.21 4.50
N LEU A 108 -4.63 2.09 5.63
CA LEU A 108 -6.03 2.48 5.73
C LEU A 108 -6.21 4.00 5.57
N ILE A 109 -5.33 4.80 6.20
CA ILE A 109 -5.32 6.26 6.04
C ILE A 109 -5.03 6.62 4.58
N ASP A 110 -4.04 5.98 3.97
CA ASP A 110 -3.69 6.19 2.57
C ASP A 110 -4.88 5.91 1.63
N LEU A 111 -5.54 4.76 1.83
CA LEU A 111 -6.73 4.39 1.07
C LEU A 111 -7.87 5.39 1.26
N ALA A 112 -8.07 5.90 2.48
CA ALA A 112 -9.08 6.91 2.77
C ALA A 112 -8.77 8.26 2.09
N ILE A 113 -7.51 8.73 2.16
CA ILE A 113 -7.06 9.94 1.46
C ILE A 113 -7.25 9.77 -0.04
N PHE A 114 -6.87 8.61 -0.59
CA PHE A 114 -7.03 8.30 -2.00
C PHE A 114 -8.50 8.35 -2.41
N LEU A 115 -9.39 7.74 -1.65
CA LEU A 115 -10.82 7.68 -1.96
C LEU A 115 -11.49 9.05 -1.85
N VAL A 116 -11.23 9.80 -0.77
CA VAL A 116 -11.75 11.16 -0.56
C VAL A 116 -11.21 12.11 -1.62
N GLY A 117 -9.92 12.06 -1.91
CA GLY A 117 -9.30 12.90 -2.94
C GLY A 117 -9.87 12.62 -4.33
N ASN A 118 -10.11 11.35 -4.67
CA ASN A 118 -10.78 11.01 -5.92
C ASN A 118 -12.22 11.53 -5.98
N ILE A 119 -12.99 11.43 -4.89
CA ILE A 119 -14.33 12.02 -4.82
C ILE A 119 -14.28 13.53 -5.07
N ILE A 120 -13.34 14.24 -4.43
CA ILE A 120 -13.17 15.69 -4.63
C ILE A 120 -12.84 15.99 -6.10
N ILE A 121 -11.88 15.28 -6.70
CA ILE A 121 -11.49 15.48 -8.11
C ILE A 121 -12.67 15.23 -9.07
N VAL A 122 -13.54 14.26 -8.76
CA VAL A 122 -14.78 14.00 -9.51
C VAL A 122 -15.73 15.20 -9.44
N PHE A 123 -15.99 15.70 -8.23
CA PHE A 123 -16.91 16.83 -8.04
C PHE A 123 -16.42 18.13 -8.66
N LEU A 124 -15.11 18.31 -8.80
CA LEU A 124 -14.53 19.46 -9.52
C LEU A 124 -14.50 19.27 -11.05
N GLU A 125 -15.00 18.16 -11.59
CA GLU A 125 -14.98 17.82 -13.03
C GLU A 125 -13.56 17.87 -13.64
N ILE A 126 -12.53 17.72 -12.81
CA ILE A 126 -11.12 17.86 -13.21
C ILE A 126 -10.64 16.63 -13.99
N ASN A 127 -11.35 15.50 -13.92
CA ASN A 127 -10.88 14.25 -14.49
C ASN A 127 -12.02 13.40 -15.06
N PHE A 128 -11.98 13.10 -16.35
CA PHE A 128 -12.92 12.19 -17.02
C PHE A 128 -12.70 10.71 -16.65
N PHE A 129 -11.53 10.35 -16.09
CA PHE A 129 -11.14 8.96 -15.80
C PHE A 129 -11.44 8.52 -14.36
N VAL A 130 -12.56 8.99 -13.80
CA VAL A 130 -13.05 8.65 -12.46
C VAL A 130 -13.09 7.13 -12.22
N LEU A 131 -13.61 6.37 -13.19
CA LEU A 131 -13.80 4.93 -13.07
C LEU A 131 -12.47 4.19 -12.89
N ALA A 132 -11.42 4.63 -13.57
CA ALA A 132 -10.08 4.03 -13.49
C ALA A 132 -9.47 4.20 -12.09
N HIS A 133 -9.74 5.32 -11.42
CA HIS A 133 -9.27 5.56 -10.06
C HIS A 133 -10.02 4.71 -9.01
N PHE A 134 -11.31 4.43 -9.22
CA PHE A 134 -12.03 3.48 -8.36
C PHE A 134 -11.46 2.06 -8.44
N PHE A 135 -11.02 1.60 -9.62
CA PHE A 135 -10.33 0.31 -9.75
C PHE A 135 -9.05 0.23 -8.91
N ILE A 136 -8.28 1.33 -8.84
CA ILE A 136 -7.09 1.38 -7.98
C ILE A 136 -7.47 1.29 -6.50
N ALA A 137 -8.53 1.97 -6.08
CA ALA A 137 -8.99 1.90 -4.70
C ALA A 137 -9.36 0.45 -4.30
N VAL A 138 -9.94 -0.32 -5.23
CA VAL A 138 -10.20 -1.76 -5.03
C VAL A 138 -8.89 -2.55 -4.85
N ILE A 139 -7.87 -2.30 -5.68
CA ILE A 139 -6.55 -2.93 -5.53
C ILE A 139 -5.95 -2.59 -4.15
N GLY A 140 -6.02 -1.32 -3.75
CA GLY A 140 -5.57 -0.87 -2.42
C GLY A 140 -6.29 -1.58 -1.27
N LEU A 141 -7.60 -1.80 -1.40
CA LEU A 141 -8.39 -2.56 -0.43
C LEU A 141 -7.95 -4.02 -0.34
N VAL A 142 -7.70 -4.68 -1.47
CA VAL A 142 -7.20 -6.06 -1.50
C VAL A 142 -5.85 -6.17 -0.79
N VAL A 143 -4.95 -5.22 -1.04
CA VAL A 143 -3.65 -5.14 -0.37
C VAL A 143 -3.81 -4.94 1.14
N LEU A 144 -4.74 -4.08 1.56
CA LEU A 144 -5.04 -3.86 2.99
C LEU A 144 -5.52 -5.14 3.68
N ILE A 145 -6.44 -5.87 3.05
CA ILE A 145 -6.95 -7.15 3.57
C ILE A 145 -5.81 -8.18 3.67
N PHE A 146 -4.94 -8.24 2.67
CA PHE A 146 -3.79 -9.15 2.67
C PHE A 146 -2.80 -8.84 3.80
N MET A 147 -2.48 -7.55 4.00
CA MET A 147 -1.60 -7.08 5.08
C MET A 147 -2.20 -7.33 6.47
N TRP A 148 -3.49 -7.08 6.62
CA TRP A 148 -4.23 -7.38 7.86
C TRP A 148 -4.20 -8.87 8.19
N THR A 149 -4.50 -9.72 7.20
CA THR A 149 -4.48 -11.18 7.36
C THR A 149 -3.09 -11.67 7.76
N THR A 150 -2.04 -11.15 7.10
CA THR A 150 -0.64 -11.45 7.46
C THR A 150 -0.33 -11.05 8.90
N THR A 151 -0.83 -9.90 9.35
CA THR A 151 -0.64 -9.41 10.72
C THR A 151 -1.27 -10.34 11.75
N LEU A 152 -2.49 -10.82 11.48
CA LEU A 152 -3.17 -11.78 12.35
C LEU A 152 -2.41 -13.10 12.46
N LEU A 153 -1.88 -13.62 11.35
CA LEU A 153 -1.10 -14.86 11.34
C LEU A 153 0.21 -14.72 12.13
N ILE A 154 0.92 -13.60 11.99
CA ILE A 154 2.16 -13.33 12.75
C ILE A 154 1.84 -13.18 14.24
N ARG A 155 0.77 -12.46 14.59
CA ARG A 155 0.35 -12.29 15.98
C ARG A 155 0.13 -13.64 16.66
N ARG A 156 -0.64 -14.53 16.03
CA ARG A 156 -0.88 -15.89 16.56
C ARG A 156 0.40 -16.69 16.70
N ASN A 157 1.32 -16.60 15.74
CA ASN A 157 2.62 -17.28 15.83
C ASN A 157 3.48 -16.79 16.99
N VAL A 158 3.48 -15.49 17.27
CA VAL A 158 4.21 -14.91 18.40
C VAL A 158 3.59 -15.35 19.73
N GLU A 159 2.26 -15.37 19.84
CA GLU A 159 1.55 -15.84 21.03
C GLU A 159 1.84 -17.32 21.31
N LEU A 160 1.82 -18.18 20.27
CA LEU A 160 2.16 -19.60 20.41
C LEU A 160 3.62 -19.83 20.83
N GLN A 161 4.56 -19.04 20.32
CA GLN A 161 5.97 -19.12 20.74
C GLN A 161 6.14 -18.76 22.21
N ALA A 162 5.39 -17.77 22.71
CA ALA A 162 5.45 -17.38 24.12
C ALA A 162 4.92 -18.47 25.05
N LEU A 163 3.84 -19.19 24.67
CA LEU A 163 3.28 -20.28 25.47
C LEU A 163 4.23 -21.48 25.58
N ILE A 164 4.90 -21.85 24.49
CA ILE A 164 5.87 -22.95 24.48
C ILE A 164 7.06 -22.63 25.40
N GLU A 165 7.48 -21.37 25.46
CA GLU A 165 8.61 -20.92 26.30
C GLU A 165 8.23 -20.81 27.79
N THR A 166 6.94 -20.69 28.13
CA THR A 166 6.47 -20.72 29.53
C THR A 166 6.22 -22.12 30.07
N ASP A 167 5.99 -23.10 29.20
CA ASP A 167 5.75 -24.51 29.56
C ASP A 167 7.05 -25.34 29.65
N SER A 168 8.19 -24.78 29.23
CA SER A 168 9.54 -25.39 29.27
C SER A 168 10.37 -24.93 30.45
#